data_AF-A0A660M3R2-F1
#
_entry.id   AF-A0A660M3R2-F1
#
_cell.length_a   1.000
_cell.length_b   1.000
_cell.length_c   1.000
_cell.angle_alpha   90.00
_cell.angle_beta   90.00
_cell.angle_gamma   90.00
#
_symmetry.space_group_name_H-M   'P 1'
#
loop_
_entity.id
_entity.type
_entity.pdbx_description
1 polymer ?
#
loop_
_entity_poly.entity_id
_entity_poly.type
_entity_poly.pdbx_seq_one_letter_code
_entity_poly.pdbx_strand_id
1 'polypeptide(L)'
;MIYNEHVSLIKTPRKLAVRRFYSSKIVATLLDRTFFVFADLASFWLAWLVFREGWATGGWWLVGMFFVTWVIVSYIALPRLHRILTSVYVPDYFIGRTRTADGILCDPVNLAARGSEEQLHKVMDEAGWSLADDITPRSAWKMVMTVLRRKSYPNAPVLPSFLFGCKQDFAYQQEVNGNPSQRHHVRFWRCPKGWLLPSGHQVDWLAAGTYDRSIGVSLFTFQLTHRIDENTDAERDHIIQTVRHNTKSVRITILKNFSSSYRSRHPGGDFVRTDGDLPILELSKVKSQKSTLQQFGIIMDGTIHDRLPKNHETLLKELWSRCPPQILFGCGLIVIVSLFTIGQILLDTANWSEFAREMVTEATVSVESANVIILSTMVLNFAIVIIELALAGVLLRGSNRARIMLLAVASATIITESLSITVGRINMAMAFLFVMIGIHIMVVMLFSSDAARFFTDKRFR
;
A
#
# COMPACT_ATOMS: atom_id res chain seq x y z
N MET A 1 17.29 -62.72 30.44
CA MET A 1 17.41 -62.99 28.99
C MET A 1 17.23 -61.66 28.29
N ILE A 2 18.32 -61.11 27.75
CA ILE A 2 18.40 -59.76 27.18
C ILE A 2 17.88 -59.84 25.75
N TYR A 3 16.87 -59.04 25.39
CA TYR A 3 16.55 -58.76 23.99
C TYR A 3 16.74 -57.27 23.73
N ASN A 4 17.77 -57.00 22.94
CA ASN A 4 18.10 -55.73 22.31
C ASN A 4 17.12 -55.54 21.14
N GLU A 5 16.34 -54.46 21.12
CA GLU A 5 15.74 -53.96 19.87
C GLU A 5 16.10 -52.49 19.67
N HIS A 6 17.08 -52.30 18.78
CA HIS A 6 17.34 -51.05 18.08
C HIS A 6 16.11 -50.66 17.25
N VAL A 7 15.24 -49.81 17.78
CA VAL A 7 14.22 -49.13 16.96
C VAL A 7 14.90 -48.00 16.21
N SER A 8 15.18 -48.25 14.93
CA SER A 8 15.67 -47.25 13.98
C SER A 8 14.63 -46.13 13.80
N LEU A 9 15.05 -44.89 14.07
CA LEU A 9 14.27 -43.67 13.82
C LEU A 9 14.21 -43.38 12.30
N ILE A 10 13.45 -44.17 11.55
CA ILE A 10 13.12 -43.84 10.16
C ILE A 10 12.06 -42.73 10.19
N LYS A 11 12.52 -41.47 10.18
CA LYS A 11 11.66 -40.29 10.01
C LYS A 11 10.94 -40.41 8.67
N THR A 12 9.63 -40.64 8.69
CA THR A 12 8.82 -40.76 7.48
C THR A 12 8.89 -39.48 6.62
N PRO A 13 9.01 -39.60 5.28
CA PRO A 13 9.22 -38.47 4.37
C PRO A 13 8.11 -37.42 4.42
N ARG A 14 6.89 -37.81 4.83
CA ARG A 14 5.73 -36.93 4.99
C ARG A 14 5.88 -35.96 6.16
N LYS A 15 6.43 -36.39 7.30
CA LYS A 15 6.70 -35.51 8.45
C LYS A 15 7.87 -34.55 8.18
N LEU A 16 8.88 -35.00 7.44
CA LEU A 16 9.98 -34.16 6.96
C LEU A 16 9.48 -33.10 5.96
N ALA A 17 8.61 -33.46 5.01
CA ALA A 17 8.03 -32.52 4.05
C ALA A 17 7.17 -31.45 4.73
N VAL A 18 6.32 -31.82 5.69
CA VAL A 18 5.52 -30.87 6.47
C VAL A 18 6.42 -29.94 7.30
N ARG A 19 7.44 -30.46 8.00
CA ARG A 19 8.37 -29.64 8.79
C ARG A 19 9.22 -28.71 7.92
N ARG A 20 9.65 -29.16 6.75
CA ARG A 20 10.40 -28.35 5.77
C ARG A 20 9.54 -27.27 5.13
N PHE A 21 8.25 -27.56 4.91
CA PHE A 21 7.26 -26.60 4.42
C PHE A 21 6.89 -25.53 5.46
N TYR A 22 6.78 -25.88 6.75
CA TYR A 22 6.60 -24.91 7.83
C TYR A 22 7.87 -24.06 8.07
N SER A 23 9.05 -24.69 8.04
CA SER A 23 10.33 -23.99 8.22
C SER A 23 10.63 -23.02 7.07
N SER A 24 10.37 -23.41 5.81
CA SER A 24 10.59 -22.51 4.67
C SER A 24 9.65 -21.31 4.68
N LYS A 25 8.43 -21.46 5.24
CA LYS A 25 7.48 -20.36 5.42
C LYS A 25 7.94 -19.34 6.45
N ILE A 26 8.39 -19.80 7.61
CA ILE A 26 8.93 -18.91 8.66
C ILE A 26 10.12 -18.12 8.10
N VAL A 27 11.02 -18.79 7.38
CA VAL A 27 12.18 -18.16 6.74
C VAL A 27 11.73 -17.13 5.68
N ALA A 28 10.75 -17.45 4.83
CA ALA A 28 10.25 -16.50 3.84
C ALA A 28 9.63 -15.25 4.49
N THR A 29 8.79 -15.43 5.52
CA THR A 29 8.21 -14.30 6.27
C THR A 29 9.27 -13.46 6.99
N LEU A 30 10.31 -14.09 7.54
CA LEU A 30 11.41 -13.39 8.19
C LEU A 30 12.25 -12.60 7.17
N LEU A 31 12.57 -13.19 6.02
CA LEU A 31 13.25 -12.52 4.91
C LEU A 31 12.43 -11.32 4.42
N ASP A 32 11.13 -11.51 4.25
CA ASP A 32 10.20 -10.46 3.86
C ASP A 32 10.22 -9.26 4.82
N ARG A 33 10.21 -9.51 6.13
CA ARG A 33 10.35 -8.46 7.16
C ARG A 33 11.73 -7.80 7.13
N THR A 34 12.77 -8.59 6.88
CA THR A 34 14.16 -8.09 6.81
C THR A 34 14.31 -7.12 5.65
N PHE A 35 13.89 -7.49 4.44
CA PHE A 35 13.92 -6.60 3.28
C PHE A 35 13.02 -5.37 3.46
N PHE A 36 11.88 -5.54 4.14
CA PHE A 36 10.99 -4.42 4.46
C PHE A 36 11.70 -3.37 5.31
N VAL A 37 12.35 -3.78 6.40
CA VAL A 37 13.12 -2.90 7.30
C VAL A 37 14.37 -2.35 6.61
N PHE A 38 15.07 -3.18 5.83
CA PHE A 38 16.25 -2.77 5.09
C PHE A 38 15.96 -1.63 4.11
N ALA A 39 14.85 -1.70 3.36
CA ALA A 39 14.48 -0.63 2.43
C ALA A 39 14.23 0.71 3.12
N ASP A 40 13.61 0.68 4.30
CA ASP A 40 13.35 1.88 5.10
C ASP A 40 14.68 2.46 5.60
N LEU A 41 15.57 1.62 6.17
CA LEU A 41 16.92 2.04 6.61
C LEU A 41 17.77 2.58 5.45
N ALA A 42 17.75 1.92 4.30
CA ALA A 42 18.48 2.35 3.10
C ALA A 42 17.97 3.71 2.58
N SER A 43 16.68 4.01 2.74
CA SER A 43 16.12 5.32 2.37
C SER A 43 16.62 6.44 3.26
N PHE A 44 16.67 6.21 4.58
CA PHE A 44 17.26 7.16 5.52
C PHE A 44 18.76 7.31 5.30
N TRP A 45 19.45 6.22 4.95
CA TRP A 45 20.86 6.26 4.57
C TRP A 45 21.09 7.10 3.30
N LEU A 46 20.28 6.91 2.25
CA LEU A 46 20.33 7.73 1.05
C LEU A 46 20.08 9.21 1.37
N ALA A 47 19.11 9.51 2.23
CA ALA A 47 18.85 10.87 2.70
C ALA A 47 20.04 11.47 3.45
N TRP A 48 20.70 10.69 4.30
CA TRP A 48 21.91 11.10 4.96
C TRP A 48 23.04 11.39 3.98
N LEU A 49 23.26 10.51 2.99
CA LEU A 49 24.28 10.73 1.96
C LEU A 49 24.01 12.00 1.16
N VAL A 50 22.78 12.19 0.66
CA VAL A 50 22.40 13.40 -0.10
C VAL A 50 22.53 14.66 0.75
N PHE A 51 22.17 14.61 2.04
CA PHE A 51 22.33 15.74 2.96
C PHE A 51 23.81 16.07 3.21
N ARG A 52 24.63 15.05 3.54
CA ARG A 52 26.07 15.19 3.77
C ARG A 52 26.76 15.81 2.54
N GLU A 53 26.48 15.28 1.35
CA GLU A 53 27.06 15.79 0.11
C GLU A 53 26.53 17.18 -0.27
N GLY A 54 25.24 17.42 -0.01
CA GLY A 54 24.60 18.73 -0.12
C GLY A 54 25.39 19.81 0.63
N TRP A 55 25.75 19.50 1.88
CA TRP A 55 26.50 20.41 2.74
C TRP A 55 27.96 20.58 2.32
N ALA A 56 28.62 19.50 1.87
CA ALA A 56 30.04 19.53 1.51
C ALA A 56 30.31 20.25 0.18
N THR A 57 29.45 20.06 -0.82
CA THR A 57 29.72 20.52 -2.20
C THR A 57 29.00 21.81 -2.57
N GLY A 58 27.83 22.08 -1.97
CA GLY A 58 27.00 23.26 -2.31
C GLY A 58 26.48 23.30 -3.75
N GLY A 59 26.52 22.18 -4.49
CA GLY A 59 26.11 22.11 -5.89
C GLY A 59 24.59 22.25 -6.07
N TRP A 60 24.14 23.14 -6.96
CA TRP A 60 22.72 23.39 -7.20
C TRP A 60 21.91 22.15 -7.64
N TRP A 61 22.56 21.17 -8.30
CA TRP A 61 21.91 19.91 -8.69
C TRP A 61 21.49 19.05 -7.49
N LEU A 62 22.15 19.22 -6.34
CA LEU A 62 21.79 18.54 -5.09
C LEU A 62 20.46 19.03 -4.53
N VAL A 63 19.98 20.22 -4.91
CA VAL A 63 18.62 20.68 -4.57
C VAL A 63 17.57 19.77 -5.20
N GLY A 64 17.77 19.39 -6.47
CA GLY A 64 16.90 18.45 -7.16
C GLY A 64 16.93 17.06 -6.52
N MET A 65 18.12 16.56 -6.18
CA MET A 65 18.27 15.28 -5.48
C MET A 65 17.65 15.31 -4.08
N PHE A 66 17.87 16.38 -3.33
CA PHE A 66 17.23 16.59 -2.03
C PHE A 66 15.71 16.54 -2.16
N PHE A 67 15.12 17.16 -3.18
CA PHE A 67 13.68 17.08 -3.41
C PHE A 67 13.21 15.64 -3.71
N VAL A 68 13.92 14.91 -4.58
CA VAL A 68 13.60 13.51 -4.89
C VAL A 68 13.70 12.63 -3.63
N THR A 69 14.79 12.75 -2.88
CA THR A 69 14.98 11.98 -1.64
C THR A 69 13.96 12.37 -0.58
N TRP A 70 13.63 13.66 -0.46
CA TRP A 70 12.56 14.14 0.41
C TRP A 70 11.20 13.52 0.04
N VAL A 71 10.88 13.40 -1.25
CA VAL A 71 9.65 12.72 -1.70
C VAL A 71 9.68 11.24 -1.28
N ILE A 72 10.77 10.53 -1.52
CA ILE A 72 10.91 9.11 -1.15
C ILE A 72 10.75 8.93 0.37
N VAL A 73 11.45 9.74 1.17
CA VAL A 73 11.41 9.63 2.62
C VAL A 73 10.02 10.01 3.16
N SER A 74 9.46 11.14 2.72
CA SER A 74 8.24 11.70 3.31
C SER A 74 6.96 10.99 2.87
N TYR A 75 6.92 10.46 1.65
CA TYR A 75 5.72 9.83 1.10
C TYR A 75 5.79 8.31 1.05
N ILE A 76 6.95 7.71 1.28
CA ILE A 76 7.13 6.25 1.21
C ILE A 76 7.74 5.70 2.50
N ALA A 77 8.97 6.10 2.85
CA ALA A 77 9.67 5.50 4.00
C ALA A 77 9.02 5.83 5.34
N LEU A 78 8.69 7.10 5.60
CA LEU A 78 8.05 7.54 6.85
C LEU A 78 6.65 6.94 7.06
N PRO A 79 5.73 6.94 6.07
CA PRO A 79 4.45 6.25 6.20
C PRO A 79 4.59 4.75 6.49
N ARG A 80 5.55 4.07 5.83
CA ARG A 80 5.85 2.65 6.09
C ARG A 80 6.33 2.43 7.52
N LEU A 81 7.29 3.24 7.99
CA LEU A 81 7.79 3.17 9.36
C LEU A 81 6.65 3.40 10.36
N HIS A 82 5.80 4.39 10.11
CA HIS A 82 4.62 4.67 10.93
C HIS A 82 3.70 3.44 10.99
N ARG A 83 3.48 2.75 9.87
CA ARG A 83 2.70 1.51 9.81
C ARG A 83 3.30 0.37 10.64
N ILE A 84 4.62 0.25 10.70
CA ILE A 84 5.27 -0.70 11.61
C ILE A 84 4.95 -0.31 13.05
N LEU A 85 5.15 0.96 13.41
CA LEU A 85 4.94 1.43 14.78
C LEU A 85 3.48 1.26 15.21
N THR A 86 2.51 1.64 14.38
CA THR A 86 1.08 1.45 14.67
C THR A 86 0.72 0.01 14.91
N SER A 87 1.34 -0.95 14.20
CA SER A 87 1.08 -2.37 14.44
C SER A 87 1.48 -2.86 15.84
N VAL A 88 2.36 -2.13 16.53
CA VAL A 88 2.79 -2.44 17.91
C VAL A 88 1.82 -1.88 18.95
N TYR A 89 1.38 -0.63 18.78
CA TYR A 89 0.58 0.06 19.82
C TYR A 89 -0.92 0.15 19.53
N VAL A 90 -1.37 -0.01 18.27
CA VAL A 90 -2.79 -0.04 17.91
C VAL A 90 -3.27 -1.49 17.92
N PRO A 91 -4.14 -1.88 18.88
CA PRO A 91 -4.58 -3.26 19.01
C PRO A 91 -5.42 -3.69 17.80
N ASP A 92 -5.36 -4.95 17.36
CA ASP A 92 -6.09 -5.38 16.15
C ASP A 92 -7.58 -5.74 16.37
N TYR A 93 -8.13 -5.49 17.55
CA TYR A 93 -9.56 -5.69 17.83
C TYR A 93 -10.38 -4.43 17.54
N PHE A 94 -11.70 -4.59 17.47
CA PHE A 94 -12.65 -3.51 17.21
C PHE A 94 -12.74 -2.53 18.39
N ILE A 95 -12.46 -1.25 18.13
CA ILE A 95 -12.50 -0.18 19.14
C ILE A 95 -13.46 0.97 18.78
N GLY A 96 -14.41 0.73 17.87
CA GLY A 96 -15.36 1.77 17.43
C GLY A 96 -14.73 2.88 16.57
N ARG A 97 -13.55 2.65 16.00
CA ARG A 97 -12.87 3.57 15.08
C ARG A 97 -12.32 2.85 13.87
N THR A 98 -12.35 3.53 12.72
CA THR A 98 -11.73 3.07 11.48
C THR A 98 -10.23 3.35 11.50
N ARG A 99 -9.49 2.78 10.54
CA ARG A 99 -8.05 2.97 10.37
C ARG A 99 -7.70 3.43 8.97
N THR A 100 -6.66 4.26 8.86
CA THR A 100 -5.99 4.51 7.57
C THR A 100 -5.20 3.28 7.13
N ALA A 101 -4.70 3.29 5.88
CA ALA A 101 -3.79 2.26 5.38
C ALA A 101 -2.50 2.13 6.24
N ASP A 102 -2.09 3.21 6.91
CA ASP A 102 -0.93 3.27 7.80
C ASP A 102 -1.25 2.80 9.23
N GLY A 103 -2.47 2.33 9.49
CA GLY A 103 -2.89 1.82 10.79
C GLY A 103 -3.29 2.90 11.81
N ILE A 104 -3.37 4.17 11.40
CA ILE A 104 -3.73 5.29 12.28
C ILE A 104 -5.24 5.31 12.48
N LEU A 105 -5.69 5.50 13.72
CA LEU A 105 -7.12 5.66 14.04
C LEU A 105 -7.69 6.90 13.36
N CYS A 106 -8.76 6.72 12.62
CA CYS A 106 -9.34 7.69 11.69
C CYS A 106 -10.73 8.10 12.16
N ASP A 107 -11.78 7.71 11.44
CA ASP A 107 -13.15 8.14 11.69
C ASP A 107 -13.81 7.35 12.83
N PRO A 108 -14.69 7.98 13.65
CA PRO A 108 -15.58 7.24 14.54
C PRO A 108 -16.53 6.36 13.74
N VAL A 109 -16.77 5.14 14.21
CA VAL A 109 -17.92 4.34 13.75
C VAL A 109 -19.15 4.90 14.45
N ASN A 110 -19.96 5.66 13.70
CA ASN A 110 -21.07 6.46 14.22
C ASN A 110 -22.44 6.04 13.65
N LEU A 111 -22.50 5.04 12.78
CA LEU A 111 -23.74 4.52 12.23
C LEU A 111 -23.65 3.00 12.02
N ALA A 112 -24.78 2.30 12.07
CA ALA A 112 -24.87 0.89 11.71
C ALA A 112 -26.15 0.60 10.93
N ALA A 113 -26.21 -0.55 10.28
CA ALA A 113 -27.43 -1.03 9.62
C ALA A 113 -27.67 -2.53 9.83
N ARG A 114 -28.95 -2.90 9.87
CA ARG A 114 -29.44 -4.29 9.86
C ARG A 114 -30.27 -4.51 8.61
N GLY A 115 -29.80 -5.40 7.73
CA GLY A 115 -30.36 -5.63 6.42
C GLY A 115 -29.37 -6.16 5.39
N SER A 116 -29.90 -6.52 4.23
CA SER A 116 -29.09 -6.95 3.09
C SER A 116 -28.36 -5.78 2.44
N GLU A 117 -27.33 -6.09 1.66
CA GLU A 117 -26.59 -5.09 0.89
C GLU A 117 -27.52 -4.32 -0.06
N GLU A 118 -28.41 -5.03 -0.74
CA GLU A 118 -29.32 -4.46 -1.73
C GLU A 118 -30.37 -3.54 -1.10
N GLN A 119 -30.76 -3.79 0.16
CA GLN A 119 -31.63 -2.88 0.90
C GLN A 119 -30.89 -1.59 1.23
N LEU A 120 -29.62 -1.70 1.62
CA LEU A 120 -28.78 -0.55 1.94
C LEU A 120 -28.50 0.30 0.70
N HIS A 121 -28.13 -0.31 -0.44
CA HIS A 121 -27.97 0.41 -1.72
C HIS A 121 -29.23 1.16 -2.10
N LYS A 122 -30.38 0.49 -2.03
CA LYS A 122 -31.67 1.11 -2.37
C LYS A 122 -31.97 2.32 -1.49
N VAL A 123 -31.76 2.21 -0.18
CA VAL A 123 -32.03 3.29 0.77
C VAL A 123 -31.11 4.49 0.56
N MET A 124 -29.83 4.24 0.29
CA MET A 124 -28.87 5.32 0.04
C MET A 124 -29.16 6.03 -1.29
N ASP A 125 -29.49 5.27 -2.34
CA ASP A 125 -29.88 5.82 -3.66
C ASP A 125 -31.17 6.67 -3.56
N GLU A 126 -32.22 6.15 -2.90
CA GLU A 126 -33.45 6.91 -2.62
C GLU A 126 -33.19 8.16 -1.77
N ALA A 127 -32.19 8.14 -0.88
CA ALA A 127 -31.79 9.27 -0.06
C ALA A 127 -30.92 10.31 -0.81
N GLY A 128 -30.66 10.11 -2.11
CA GLY A 128 -29.90 11.05 -2.94
C GLY A 128 -28.38 10.96 -2.76
N TRP A 129 -27.89 9.84 -2.23
CA TRP A 129 -26.47 9.59 -2.05
C TRP A 129 -25.89 8.85 -3.27
N SER A 130 -24.79 9.37 -3.79
CA SER A 130 -24.11 8.80 -4.96
C SER A 130 -23.06 7.78 -4.55
N LEU A 131 -23.08 6.59 -5.16
CA LEU A 131 -22.04 5.58 -4.92
C LEU A 131 -20.69 6.06 -5.46
N ALA A 132 -19.65 6.03 -4.64
CA ALA A 132 -18.31 6.47 -5.02
C ALA A 132 -17.65 5.48 -6.00
N ASP A 133 -16.93 6.01 -6.99
CA ASP A 133 -16.12 5.21 -7.91
C ASP A 133 -14.96 4.52 -7.16
N ASP A 134 -14.53 3.35 -7.65
CA ASP A 134 -13.31 2.71 -7.16
C ASP A 134 -12.05 3.50 -7.55
N ILE A 135 -11.08 3.54 -6.64
CA ILE A 135 -9.79 4.19 -6.88
C ILE A 135 -8.96 3.38 -7.89
N THR A 136 -9.07 3.78 -9.15
CA THR A 136 -8.29 3.30 -10.29
C THR A 136 -7.41 4.43 -10.84
N PRO A 137 -6.31 4.14 -11.58
CA PRO A 137 -5.51 5.19 -12.22
C PRO A 137 -6.35 6.16 -13.08
N ARG A 138 -7.38 5.63 -13.76
CA ARG A 138 -8.33 6.43 -14.54
C ARG A 138 -9.17 7.37 -13.66
N SER A 139 -9.73 6.86 -12.57
CA SER A 139 -10.54 7.68 -11.64
C SER A 139 -9.68 8.72 -10.89
N ALA A 140 -8.45 8.37 -10.52
CA ALA A 140 -7.51 9.28 -9.88
C ALA A 140 -7.10 10.41 -10.82
N TRP A 141 -6.79 10.08 -12.09
CA TRP A 141 -6.52 11.10 -13.11
C TRP A 141 -7.73 11.99 -13.38
N LYS A 142 -8.93 11.40 -13.46
CA LYS A 142 -10.19 12.16 -13.58
C LYS A 142 -10.39 13.09 -12.40
N MET A 143 -10.14 12.64 -11.16
CA MET A 143 -10.21 13.47 -9.96
C MET A 143 -9.25 14.65 -10.06
N VAL A 144 -7.97 14.42 -10.38
CA VAL A 144 -6.96 15.48 -10.53
C VAL A 144 -7.40 16.51 -11.57
N MET A 145 -7.81 16.06 -12.76
CA MET A 145 -8.31 16.94 -13.83
C MET A 145 -9.55 17.73 -13.41
N THR A 146 -10.48 17.12 -12.67
CA THR A 146 -11.70 17.77 -12.20
C THR A 146 -11.40 18.82 -11.13
N VAL A 147 -10.50 18.54 -10.19
CA VAL A 147 -10.04 19.50 -9.17
C VAL A 147 -9.35 20.70 -9.84
N LEU A 148 -8.43 20.46 -10.78
CA LEU A 148 -7.76 21.53 -11.53
C LEU A 148 -8.73 22.39 -12.34
N ARG A 149 -9.77 21.78 -12.92
CA ARG A 149 -10.81 22.46 -13.68
C ARG A 149 -11.96 23.01 -12.83
N ARG A 150 -11.91 22.83 -11.51
CA ARG A 150 -12.98 23.22 -10.55
C ARG A 150 -14.37 22.75 -10.98
N LYS A 151 -14.45 21.52 -11.52
CA LYS A 151 -15.73 20.90 -11.90
C LYS A 151 -16.26 20.03 -10.76
N SER A 152 -17.56 19.78 -10.76
CA SER A 152 -18.20 18.80 -9.87
C SER A 152 -17.84 17.37 -10.32
N TYR A 153 -17.63 16.49 -9.34
CA TYR A 153 -17.47 15.05 -9.54
C TYR A 153 -18.25 14.32 -8.43
N PRO A 154 -19.57 14.09 -8.62
CA PRO A 154 -20.45 13.57 -7.57
C PRO A 154 -20.04 12.18 -7.05
N ASN A 155 -19.47 11.34 -7.92
CA ASN A 155 -19.03 9.98 -7.60
C ASN A 155 -17.51 9.91 -7.37
N ALA A 156 -16.86 10.99 -6.92
CA ALA A 156 -15.41 11.01 -6.78
C ALA A 156 -14.92 9.85 -5.90
N PRO A 157 -13.81 9.18 -6.24
CA PRO A 157 -13.31 8.10 -5.40
C PRO A 157 -12.93 8.61 -4.00
N VAL A 158 -13.11 7.77 -2.98
CA VAL A 158 -12.60 8.04 -1.62
C VAL A 158 -11.34 7.24 -1.36
N LEU A 159 -10.47 7.76 -0.49
CA LEU A 159 -9.34 6.99 0.00
C LEU A 159 -9.82 5.75 0.78
N PRO A 160 -9.08 4.62 0.71
CA PRO A 160 -9.37 3.43 1.50
C PRO A 160 -9.35 3.72 3.01
N SER A 161 -10.33 3.15 3.71
CA SER A 161 -10.44 3.15 5.16
C SER A 161 -10.74 1.72 5.62
N PHE A 162 -10.18 1.34 6.75
CA PHE A 162 -10.13 -0.04 7.19
C PHE A 162 -10.90 -0.25 8.50
N LEU A 163 -11.66 -1.33 8.55
CA LEU A 163 -12.31 -1.85 9.74
C LEU A 163 -12.24 -3.38 9.70
N PHE A 164 -11.97 -4.03 10.83
CA PHE A 164 -11.72 -5.49 10.89
C PHE A 164 -10.58 -5.97 9.97
N GLY A 165 -9.60 -5.10 9.70
CA GLY A 165 -8.52 -5.40 8.74
C GLY A 165 -8.95 -5.38 7.27
N CYS A 166 -10.23 -5.10 6.98
CA CYS A 166 -10.78 -5.07 5.63
C CYS A 166 -10.97 -3.62 5.15
N LYS A 167 -10.68 -3.37 3.86
CA LYS A 167 -11.08 -2.14 3.17
C LYS A 167 -12.62 -2.03 3.20
N GLN A 168 -13.15 -0.81 3.24
CA GLN A 168 -14.59 -0.58 3.10
C GLN A 168 -15.17 -1.27 1.86
N ASP A 169 -16.37 -1.82 1.99
CA ASP A 169 -17.07 -2.52 0.91
C ASP A 169 -17.58 -1.54 -0.14
N PHE A 170 -18.12 -0.40 0.33
CA PHE A 170 -18.57 0.71 -0.51
C PHE A 170 -18.60 2.01 0.30
N ALA A 171 -18.64 3.11 -0.43
CA ALA A 171 -18.77 4.45 0.12
C ALA A 171 -19.75 5.26 -0.72
N TYR A 172 -20.51 6.13 -0.07
CA TYR A 172 -21.38 7.08 -0.74
C TYR A 172 -20.94 8.51 -0.47
N GLN A 173 -21.25 9.38 -1.42
CA GLN A 173 -21.00 10.81 -1.36
C GLN A 173 -22.24 11.61 -1.69
N GLN A 174 -22.32 12.79 -1.11
CA GLN A 174 -23.29 13.81 -1.49
C GLN A 174 -22.55 15.16 -1.50
N GLU A 175 -22.40 15.73 -2.69
CA GLU A 175 -21.75 17.02 -2.90
C GLU A 175 -22.64 18.17 -2.42
N VAL A 176 -22.05 19.17 -1.76
CA VAL A 176 -22.77 20.34 -1.28
C VAL A 176 -22.73 21.44 -2.34
N ASN A 177 -23.88 21.82 -2.88
CA ASN A 177 -24.05 23.00 -3.76
C ASN A 177 -23.10 23.05 -4.96
N GLY A 178 -22.70 21.89 -5.51
CA GLY A 178 -21.75 21.81 -6.63
C GLY A 178 -20.32 22.26 -6.29
N ASN A 179 -19.97 22.29 -4.99
CA ASN A 179 -18.63 22.58 -4.52
C ASN A 179 -17.87 21.27 -4.26
N PRO A 180 -16.84 20.94 -5.05
CA PRO A 180 -16.09 19.70 -4.88
C PRO A 180 -15.26 19.65 -3.59
N SER A 181 -15.08 20.79 -2.91
CA SER A 181 -14.33 20.86 -1.65
C SER A 181 -15.17 20.57 -0.41
N GLN A 182 -16.51 20.57 -0.55
CA GLN A 182 -17.46 20.34 0.54
C GLN A 182 -18.38 19.17 0.22
N ARG A 183 -18.31 18.11 1.02
CA ARG A 183 -19.05 16.90 0.72
C ARG A 183 -19.33 16.08 1.97
N HIS A 184 -20.55 15.56 1.99
CA HIS A 184 -20.98 14.52 2.91
C HIS A 184 -20.47 13.19 2.37
N HIS A 185 -19.97 12.33 3.25
CA HIS A 185 -19.58 10.98 2.84
C HIS A 185 -19.75 9.97 3.96
N VAL A 186 -20.15 8.76 3.58
CA VAL A 186 -20.30 7.64 4.50
C VAL A 186 -19.69 6.38 3.89
N ARG A 187 -18.92 5.66 4.69
CA ARG A 187 -18.29 4.39 4.32
C ARG A 187 -18.96 3.25 5.09
N PHE A 188 -19.12 2.10 4.45
CA PHE A 188 -19.75 0.92 5.05
C PHE A 188 -18.82 -0.30 5.02
N TRP A 189 -18.89 -1.08 6.09
CA TRP A 189 -18.18 -2.36 6.26
C TRP A 189 -19.16 -3.45 6.69
N ARG A 190 -19.10 -4.59 6.01
CA ARG A 190 -19.85 -5.79 6.41
C ARG A 190 -19.28 -6.34 7.72
N CYS A 191 -20.15 -6.62 8.67
CA CYS A 191 -19.74 -7.29 9.91
C CYS A 191 -19.45 -8.77 9.65
N PRO A 192 -18.40 -9.35 10.28
CA PRO A 192 -18.17 -10.78 10.21
C PRO A 192 -19.37 -11.58 10.70
N LYS A 193 -19.65 -12.74 10.09
CA LYS A 193 -20.80 -13.57 10.48
C LYS A 193 -20.71 -13.99 11.94
N GLY A 194 -21.80 -13.79 12.68
CA GLY A 194 -21.87 -14.12 14.11
C GLY A 194 -21.07 -13.18 15.03
N TRP A 195 -20.44 -12.14 14.49
CA TRP A 195 -19.79 -11.12 15.29
C TRP A 195 -20.84 -10.22 15.96
N LEU A 196 -20.60 -9.91 17.24
CA LEU A 196 -21.45 -9.05 18.04
C LEU A 196 -20.68 -7.78 18.38
N LEU A 197 -21.42 -6.67 18.46
CA LEU A 197 -20.89 -5.44 19.05
C LEU A 197 -20.44 -5.70 20.49
N PRO A 198 -19.55 -4.86 21.07
CA PRO A 198 -19.16 -4.96 22.48
C PRO A 198 -20.35 -4.97 23.46
N SER A 199 -21.50 -4.41 23.06
CA SER A 199 -22.77 -4.41 23.79
C SER A 199 -23.61 -5.69 23.63
N GLY A 200 -23.13 -6.69 22.90
CA GLY A 200 -23.84 -7.95 22.60
C GLY A 200 -24.86 -7.85 21.47
N HIS A 201 -25.08 -6.66 20.88
CA HIS A 201 -26.01 -6.48 19.77
C HIS A 201 -25.41 -6.95 18.44
N GLN A 202 -26.19 -7.66 17.64
CA GLN A 202 -25.82 -8.01 16.27
C GLN A 202 -26.17 -6.89 15.30
N VAL A 203 -25.30 -6.60 14.33
CA VAL A 203 -25.55 -5.70 13.20
C VAL A 203 -24.94 -6.32 11.93
N ASP A 204 -25.49 -5.98 10.76
CA ASP A 204 -24.98 -6.48 9.48
C ASP A 204 -23.89 -5.59 8.90
N TRP A 205 -24.01 -4.28 9.13
CA TRP A 205 -23.11 -3.26 8.61
C TRP A 205 -22.73 -2.26 9.70
N LEU A 206 -21.47 -1.85 9.69
CA LEU A 206 -20.98 -0.70 10.41
C LEU A 206 -20.61 0.40 9.43
N ALA A 207 -20.72 1.65 9.87
CA ALA A 207 -20.49 2.80 9.04
C ALA A 207 -19.83 3.95 9.80
N ALA A 208 -19.09 4.75 9.03
CA ALA A 208 -18.47 5.99 9.48
C ALA A 208 -18.86 7.09 8.50
N GLY A 209 -19.70 8.02 8.98
CA GLY A 209 -20.12 9.22 8.27
C GLY A 209 -19.29 10.43 8.72
N THR A 210 -18.71 11.15 7.77
CA THR A 210 -17.94 12.38 8.04
C THR A 210 -18.19 13.45 6.98
N TYR A 211 -18.19 14.72 7.41
CA TYR A 211 -18.36 15.87 6.53
C TYR A 211 -17.00 16.51 6.21
N ASP A 212 -16.64 16.57 4.94
CA ASP A 212 -15.48 17.32 4.47
C ASP A 212 -15.87 18.79 4.29
N ARG A 213 -15.22 19.70 5.03
CA ARG A 213 -15.46 21.16 4.96
C ARG A 213 -14.60 21.88 3.94
N SER A 214 -13.39 21.38 3.69
CA SER A 214 -12.48 21.96 2.71
C SER A 214 -11.37 20.98 2.33
N ILE A 215 -10.61 21.31 1.29
CA ILE A 215 -9.30 20.69 1.03
C ILE A 215 -8.26 21.47 1.84
N GLY A 216 -7.31 20.77 2.44
CA GLY A 216 -6.23 21.37 3.23
C GLY A 216 -4.95 20.55 3.16
N VAL A 217 -3.99 20.95 3.98
CA VAL A 217 -2.73 20.24 4.16
C VAL A 217 -2.72 19.64 5.57
N SER A 218 -2.37 18.36 5.67
CA SER A 218 -2.23 17.65 6.94
C SER A 218 -1.16 18.33 7.78
N LEU A 219 -1.47 18.62 9.05
CA LEU A 219 -0.52 19.27 9.96
C LEU A 219 0.68 18.38 10.29
N PHE A 220 0.55 17.06 10.15
CA PHE A 220 1.59 16.12 10.55
C PHE A 220 2.47 15.68 9.38
N THR A 221 1.89 15.54 8.20
CA THR A 221 2.59 14.97 7.04
C THR A 221 2.83 15.99 5.94
N PHE A 222 2.25 17.20 6.04
CA PHE A 222 2.22 18.20 4.97
C PHE A 222 1.64 17.69 3.64
N GLN A 223 0.90 16.57 3.68
CA GLN A 223 0.21 16.01 2.52
C GLN A 223 -1.13 16.70 2.32
N LEU A 224 -1.58 16.80 1.06
CA LEU A 224 -2.94 17.25 0.76
C LEU A 224 -3.96 16.26 1.37
N THR A 225 -4.88 16.78 2.16
CA THR A 225 -5.92 16.01 2.84
C THR A 225 -7.22 16.80 2.91
N HIS A 226 -8.33 16.14 3.19
CA HIS A 226 -9.58 16.85 3.46
C HIS A 226 -9.63 17.29 4.92
N ARG A 227 -10.17 18.49 5.13
CA ARG A 227 -10.48 19.01 6.45
C ARG A 227 -11.87 18.55 6.84
N ILE A 228 -11.96 17.82 7.95
CA ILE A 228 -13.23 17.24 8.41
C ILE A 228 -13.89 18.19 9.41
N ASP A 229 -15.21 18.19 9.45
CA ASP A 229 -15.96 18.82 10.54
C ASP A 229 -15.71 18.14 11.89
N GLU A 230 -15.61 18.95 12.93
CA GLU A 230 -15.36 18.43 14.27
C GLU A 230 -16.55 17.63 14.80
N ASN A 231 -17.78 17.99 14.44
CA ASN A 231 -18.98 17.32 14.92
C ASN A 231 -19.39 16.20 13.96
N THR A 232 -18.84 15.00 14.18
CA THR A 232 -19.19 13.82 13.37
C THR A 232 -20.62 13.35 13.60
N ASP A 233 -21.25 13.74 14.70
CA ASP A 233 -22.64 13.39 14.99
C ASP A 233 -23.62 14.22 14.15
N ALA A 234 -23.26 15.47 13.82
CA ALA A 234 -24.07 16.28 12.88
C ALA A 234 -24.16 15.60 11.51
N GLU A 235 -23.05 15.00 11.04
CA GLU A 235 -23.05 14.26 9.78
C GLU A 235 -23.87 12.96 9.88
N ARG A 236 -23.70 12.20 10.97
CA ARG A 236 -24.52 11.02 11.26
C ARG A 236 -26.02 11.37 11.20
N ASP A 237 -26.39 12.46 11.83
CA ASP A 237 -27.77 12.91 11.91
C ASP A 237 -28.29 13.40 10.56
N HIS A 238 -27.44 14.01 9.72
CA HIS A 238 -27.75 14.34 8.32
C HIS A 238 -28.02 13.08 7.47
N ILE A 239 -27.19 12.04 7.59
CA ILE A 239 -27.42 10.74 6.91
C ILE A 239 -28.76 10.15 7.35
N ILE A 240 -29.02 10.14 8.66
CA ILE A 240 -30.28 9.65 9.23
C ILE A 240 -31.48 10.45 8.71
N GLN A 241 -31.37 11.76 8.65
CA GLN A 241 -32.45 12.65 8.20
C GLN A 241 -32.76 12.44 6.72
N THR A 242 -31.73 12.37 5.86
CA THR A 242 -31.90 12.12 4.42
C THR A 242 -32.56 10.76 4.15
N VAL A 243 -32.15 9.72 4.88
CA VAL A 243 -32.77 8.39 4.80
C VAL A 243 -34.23 8.40 5.26
N ARG A 244 -34.53 8.99 6.43
CA ARG A 244 -35.90 9.04 6.97
C ARG A 244 -36.85 9.85 6.11
N HIS A 245 -36.36 10.92 5.50
CA HIS A 245 -37.17 11.78 4.65
C HIS A 245 -37.63 11.05 3.39
N ASN A 246 -36.74 10.30 2.75
CA ASN A 246 -37.00 9.64 1.47
C ASN A 246 -37.60 8.24 1.62
N THR A 247 -37.21 7.48 2.66
CA THR A 247 -37.65 6.08 2.85
C THR A 247 -38.31 5.87 4.20
N LYS A 248 -39.63 6.12 4.27
CA LYS A 248 -40.44 6.00 5.52
C LYS A 248 -40.50 4.60 6.14
N SER A 249 -40.09 3.55 5.41
CA SER A 249 -40.07 2.18 5.91
C SER A 249 -38.87 1.88 6.82
N VAL A 250 -37.83 2.71 6.79
CA VAL A 250 -36.65 2.57 7.64
C VAL A 250 -36.96 3.03 9.06
N ARG A 251 -36.72 2.16 10.04
CA ARG A 251 -36.78 2.52 11.47
C ARG A 251 -35.36 2.77 11.99
N ILE A 252 -35.24 3.49 13.10
CA ILE A 252 -33.94 3.73 13.73
C ILE A 252 -34.00 3.30 15.18
N THR A 253 -33.08 2.42 15.54
CA THR A 253 -32.82 1.99 16.92
C THR A 253 -31.55 2.67 17.38
N ILE A 254 -31.56 3.42 18.47
CA ILE A 254 -30.35 4.07 18.99
C ILE A 254 -29.76 3.21 20.10
N LEU A 255 -28.53 2.73 19.89
CA LEU A 255 -27.74 2.12 20.95
C LEU A 255 -26.99 3.23 21.70
N LYS A 256 -27.50 3.59 22.87
CA LYS A 256 -26.89 4.62 23.72
C LYS A 256 -25.59 4.14 24.34
N ASN A 257 -24.63 5.04 24.53
CA ASN A 257 -23.33 4.76 25.15
C ASN A 257 -22.61 3.57 24.50
N PHE A 258 -22.70 3.45 23.17
CA PHE A 258 -21.99 2.42 22.41
C PHE A 258 -20.47 2.56 22.60
N SER A 259 -19.99 3.80 22.65
CA SER A 259 -18.66 4.16 23.12
C SER A 259 -18.80 5.30 24.13
N SER A 260 -17.74 5.55 24.92
CA SER A 260 -17.67 6.79 25.68
C SER A 260 -17.64 7.97 24.71
N SER A 261 -18.31 9.08 25.04
CA SER A 261 -18.13 10.33 24.28
C SER A 261 -16.65 10.72 24.30
N TYR A 262 -16.11 11.17 23.18
CA TYR A 262 -14.72 11.60 23.12
C TYR A 262 -14.51 12.75 22.15
N ARG A 263 -13.41 13.46 22.39
CA ARG A 263 -12.80 14.38 21.44
C ARG A 263 -11.40 13.89 21.17
N SER A 264 -11.08 13.65 19.90
CA SER A 264 -9.76 13.17 19.52
C SER A 264 -9.27 13.88 18.28
N ARG A 265 -8.01 13.66 17.92
CA ARG A 265 -7.44 14.22 16.70
C ARG A 265 -7.51 13.19 15.57
N HIS A 266 -7.96 13.64 14.42
CA HIS A 266 -7.94 12.90 13.17
C HIS A 266 -6.52 12.93 12.56
N PRO A 267 -6.09 11.90 11.80
CA PRO A 267 -4.78 11.88 11.12
C PRO A 267 -4.51 13.10 10.23
N GLY A 268 -5.55 13.75 9.69
CA GLY A 268 -5.43 15.01 8.94
C GLY A 268 -5.11 16.25 9.79
N GLY A 269 -5.17 16.15 11.12
CA GLY A 269 -4.85 17.22 12.07
C GLY A 269 -6.08 17.88 12.73
N ASP A 270 -7.28 17.69 12.19
CA ASP A 270 -8.51 18.23 12.74
C ASP A 270 -8.97 17.48 14.00
N PHE A 271 -9.75 18.15 14.83
CA PHE A 271 -10.45 17.47 15.91
C PHE A 271 -11.69 16.77 15.38
N VAL A 272 -12.05 15.64 16.00
CA VAL A 272 -13.32 14.95 15.83
C VAL A 272 -13.93 14.74 17.21
N ARG A 273 -15.24 14.94 17.30
CA ARG A 273 -16.05 14.82 18.51
C ARG A 273 -17.28 13.98 18.19
N THR A 274 -17.54 13.02 19.08
CA THR A 274 -18.76 12.21 19.07
C THR A 274 -19.33 12.06 20.47
N ASP A 275 -20.66 11.97 20.55
CA ASP A 275 -21.46 11.65 21.73
C ASP A 275 -21.31 10.18 22.16
N GLY A 276 -20.85 9.31 21.25
CA GLY A 276 -20.60 7.90 21.49
C GLY A 276 -21.83 7.01 21.30
N ASP A 277 -22.96 7.55 20.85
CA ASP A 277 -24.17 6.79 20.52
C ASP A 277 -24.07 6.17 19.11
N LEU A 278 -24.67 4.99 18.94
CA LEU A 278 -24.70 4.28 17.66
C LEU A 278 -26.15 4.05 17.18
N PRO A 279 -26.69 4.93 16.33
CA PRO A 279 -27.92 4.69 15.62
C PRO A 279 -27.78 3.53 14.63
N ILE A 280 -28.81 2.68 14.58
CA ILE A 280 -28.92 1.50 13.72
C ILE A 280 -30.09 1.71 12.78
N LEU A 281 -29.83 1.72 11.48
CA LEU A 281 -30.84 1.72 10.43
C LEU A 281 -31.44 0.31 10.30
N GLU A 282 -32.72 0.17 10.61
CA GLU A 282 -33.46 -1.08 10.50
C GLU A 282 -34.11 -1.18 9.12
N LEU A 283 -33.51 -1.98 8.23
CA LEU A 283 -33.88 -2.06 6.81
C LEU A 283 -34.83 -3.22 6.48
N SER A 284 -35.24 -4.01 7.47
CA SER A 284 -36.04 -5.23 7.29
C SER A 284 -37.34 -5.03 6.51
N LYS A 285 -37.93 -3.83 6.55
CA LYS A 285 -39.17 -3.47 5.84
C LYS A 285 -38.95 -2.91 4.43
N VAL A 286 -37.70 -2.72 4.01
CA VAL A 286 -37.35 -2.22 2.68
C VAL A 286 -37.46 -3.37 1.69
N LYS A 287 -38.38 -3.25 0.72
CA LYS A 287 -38.49 -4.22 -0.38
C LYS A 287 -37.33 -3.97 -1.35
N SER A 288 -36.41 -4.92 -1.46
CA SER A 288 -35.39 -4.95 -2.51
C SER A 288 -35.54 -6.20 -3.35
N GLN A 289 -35.25 -6.12 -4.65
CA GLN A 289 -35.21 -7.31 -5.50
C GLN A 289 -34.03 -8.16 -5.04
N LYS A 290 -34.30 -9.36 -4.50
CA LYS A 290 -33.25 -10.35 -4.30
C LYS A 290 -32.63 -10.67 -5.66
N SER A 291 -31.45 -10.14 -5.94
CA SER A 291 -30.63 -10.70 -7.01
C SER A 291 -30.12 -12.06 -6.51
N THR A 292 -30.31 -13.10 -7.32
CA THR A 292 -29.91 -14.49 -7.01
C THR A 292 -28.38 -14.66 -7.12
N LEU A 293 -27.59 -13.76 -6.51
CA LEU A 293 -26.13 -13.75 -6.58
C LEU A 293 -25.45 -13.97 -5.22
N GLN A 294 -26.14 -14.59 -4.26
CA GLN A 294 -25.50 -14.93 -2.99
C GLN A 294 -25.91 -16.31 -2.47
N GLN A 295 -25.40 -17.37 -3.11
CA GLN A 295 -25.21 -18.65 -2.41
C GLN A 295 -24.19 -19.58 -3.08
N PHE A 296 -22.90 -19.21 -3.02
CA PHE A 296 -21.84 -20.21 -2.87
C PHE A 296 -20.93 -19.77 -1.73
N GLY A 297 -21.29 -20.22 -0.53
CA GLY A 297 -20.39 -20.20 0.60
C GLY A 297 -19.29 -21.22 0.38
N ILE A 298 -18.15 -20.76 -0.13
CA ILE A 298 -16.86 -21.39 0.15
C ILE A 298 -16.10 -20.36 0.96
N ILE A 299 -15.90 -20.70 2.23
CA ILE A 299 -14.98 -20.00 3.12
C ILE A 299 -13.59 -20.22 2.55
N MET A 300 -12.93 -19.15 2.10
CA MET A 300 -11.50 -19.00 2.28
C MET A 300 -11.24 -17.61 2.86
N ASP A 301 -10.77 -17.65 4.09
CA ASP A 301 -10.13 -16.59 4.83
C ASP A 301 -9.12 -15.81 3.97
N GLY A 302 -9.10 -14.48 4.16
CA GLY A 302 -8.08 -13.57 3.63
C GLY A 302 -8.45 -12.81 2.35
N THR A 303 -9.07 -11.64 2.52
CA THR A 303 -8.91 -10.44 1.67
C THR A 303 -9.04 -10.62 0.14
N ILE A 304 -10.20 -10.21 -0.42
CA ILE A 304 -10.42 -9.44 -1.68
C ILE A 304 -11.80 -9.80 -2.26
N HIS A 305 -12.63 -8.78 -2.52
CA HIS A 305 -13.84 -8.91 -3.32
C HIS A 305 -13.48 -8.75 -4.80
N ASP A 306 -13.44 -9.87 -5.52
CA ASP A 306 -13.47 -9.87 -6.99
C ASP A 306 -14.88 -9.47 -7.45
N ARG A 307 -15.04 -8.22 -7.92
CA ARG A 307 -16.12 -7.88 -8.85
C ARG A 307 -15.64 -8.22 -10.26
N LEU A 308 -16.16 -9.29 -10.85
CA LEU A 308 -15.96 -9.57 -12.28
C LEU A 308 -16.74 -8.56 -13.13
N PRO A 309 -16.10 -7.82 -14.06
CA PRO A 309 -16.81 -7.19 -15.15
C PRO A 309 -17.13 -8.23 -16.24
N LYS A 310 -18.41 -8.32 -16.63
CA LYS A 310 -18.83 -9.01 -17.86
C LYS A 310 -18.33 -8.23 -19.07
N ASN A 311 -17.23 -8.67 -19.70
CA ASN A 311 -17.04 -8.78 -21.16
C ASN A 311 -15.57 -8.98 -21.54
N HIS A 312 -15.38 -9.87 -22.53
CA HIS A 312 -14.10 -10.30 -23.09
C HIS A 312 -13.35 -9.15 -23.78
N GLU A 313 -12.03 -9.04 -23.53
CA GLU A 313 -10.97 -8.97 -24.55
C GLU A 313 -9.59 -8.66 -23.91
N THR A 314 -8.59 -9.46 -24.30
CA THR A 314 -7.14 -9.41 -24.07
C THR A 314 -6.58 -10.03 -22.78
N LEU A 315 -5.78 -11.10 -22.95
CA LEU A 315 -4.90 -11.72 -21.93
C LEU A 315 -4.01 -10.70 -21.21
N LEU A 316 -3.61 -9.61 -21.88
CA LEU A 316 -2.88 -8.51 -21.25
C LEU A 316 -3.75 -7.78 -20.22
N LYS A 317 -5.02 -7.52 -20.50
CA LYS A 317 -5.95 -6.91 -19.55
C LYS A 317 -6.26 -7.84 -18.38
N GLU A 318 -6.19 -9.16 -18.56
CA GLU A 318 -6.32 -10.15 -17.48
C GLU A 318 -5.04 -10.27 -16.63
N LEU A 319 -3.86 -10.21 -17.25
CA LEU A 319 -2.60 -10.11 -16.51
C LEU A 319 -2.51 -8.79 -15.74
N TRP A 320 -2.96 -7.68 -16.32
CA TRP A 320 -3.01 -6.37 -15.68
C TRP A 320 -4.13 -6.24 -14.64
N SER A 321 -5.22 -7.00 -14.77
CA SER A 321 -6.27 -7.02 -13.75
C SER A 321 -5.89 -7.84 -12.52
N ARG A 322 -5.04 -8.86 -12.70
CA ARG A 322 -4.54 -9.71 -11.59
C ARG A 322 -3.22 -9.23 -10.99
N CYS A 323 -2.36 -8.59 -11.78
CA CYS A 323 -1.04 -8.18 -11.29
C CYS A 323 -1.14 -6.86 -10.52
N PRO A 324 -0.74 -6.84 -9.24
CA PRO A 324 -0.79 -5.62 -8.45
C PRO A 324 0.10 -4.54 -9.09
N PRO A 325 -0.32 -3.26 -9.12
CA PRO A 325 0.45 -2.18 -9.73
C PRO A 325 1.90 -2.10 -9.23
N GLN A 326 2.14 -2.49 -7.97
CA GLN A 326 3.47 -2.51 -7.36
C GLN A 326 4.45 -3.42 -8.12
N ILE A 327 4.00 -4.58 -8.60
CA ILE A 327 4.85 -5.49 -9.37
C ILE A 327 5.12 -4.90 -10.76
N LEU A 328 4.10 -4.34 -11.40
CA LEU A 328 4.25 -3.72 -12.73
C LEU A 328 5.22 -2.54 -12.69
N PHE A 329 5.05 -1.62 -11.73
CA PHE A 329 5.96 -0.49 -11.55
C PHE A 329 7.37 -0.95 -11.17
N GLY A 330 7.50 -1.93 -10.26
CA GLY A 330 8.81 -2.45 -9.87
C GLY A 330 9.56 -3.11 -11.04
N CYS A 331 8.87 -3.91 -11.86
CA CYS A 331 9.45 -4.46 -13.08
C CYS A 331 9.81 -3.37 -14.11
N GLY A 332 8.97 -2.33 -14.24
CA GLY A 332 9.27 -1.17 -15.09
C GLY A 332 10.53 -0.44 -14.65
N LEU A 333 10.72 -0.25 -13.33
CA LEU A 333 11.93 0.34 -12.77
C LEU A 333 13.17 -0.52 -13.02
N ILE A 334 13.06 -1.85 -12.92
CA ILE A 334 14.17 -2.77 -13.28
C ILE A 334 14.56 -2.60 -14.76
N VAL A 335 13.59 -2.48 -15.66
CA VAL A 335 13.89 -2.24 -17.09
C VAL A 335 14.61 -0.90 -17.27
N ILE A 336 14.18 0.14 -16.55
CA ILE A 336 14.84 1.45 -16.59
C ILE A 336 16.29 1.34 -16.10
N VAL A 337 16.52 0.71 -14.94
CA VAL A 337 17.87 0.47 -14.40
C VAL A 337 18.72 -0.33 -15.39
N SER A 338 18.16 -1.39 -15.96
CA SER A 338 18.84 -2.23 -16.95
C SER A 338 19.30 -1.44 -18.16
N LEU A 339 18.44 -0.58 -18.72
CA LEU A 339 18.77 0.29 -19.86
C LEU A 339 19.88 1.29 -19.49
N PHE A 340 19.82 1.85 -18.28
CA PHE A 340 20.85 2.76 -17.78
C PHE A 340 22.19 2.07 -17.59
N THR A 341 22.23 0.89 -16.97
CA THR A 341 23.46 0.10 -16.79
C THR A 341 24.06 -0.32 -18.13
N ILE A 342 23.23 -0.73 -19.09
CA ILE A 342 23.70 -1.03 -20.46
C ILE A 342 24.30 0.23 -21.11
N GLY A 343 23.65 1.38 -20.98
CA GLY A 343 24.16 2.66 -21.47
C GLY A 343 25.52 3.02 -20.86
N GLN A 344 25.69 2.82 -19.56
CA GLN A 344 26.98 3.04 -18.88
C GLN A 344 28.07 2.09 -19.39
N ILE A 345 27.78 0.79 -19.51
CA ILE A 345 28.73 -0.18 -20.06
C ILE A 345 29.18 0.24 -21.48
N LEU A 346 28.27 0.73 -22.31
CA LEU A 346 28.59 1.22 -23.66
C LEU A 346 29.47 2.48 -23.63
N LEU A 347 29.18 3.43 -22.74
CA LEU A 347 29.97 4.65 -22.56
C LEU A 347 31.38 4.33 -22.03
N ASP A 348 31.48 3.50 -21.00
CA ASP A 348 32.74 3.06 -20.42
C ASP A 348 33.59 2.30 -21.45
N THR A 349 32.95 1.50 -22.31
CA THR A 349 33.62 0.80 -23.43
C THR A 349 34.13 1.79 -24.48
N ALA A 350 33.35 2.83 -24.81
CA ALA A 350 33.77 3.86 -25.76
C ALA A 350 34.95 4.70 -25.23
N ASN A 351 34.98 4.95 -23.91
CA ASN A 351 36.00 5.76 -23.24
C ASN A 351 37.05 4.91 -22.50
N TRP A 352 37.27 3.66 -22.93
CA TRP A 352 38.10 2.67 -22.23
C TRP A 352 39.46 3.21 -21.77
N SER A 353 40.16 3.92 -22.66
CA SER A 353 41.51 4.42 -22.40
C SER A 353 41.57 5.48 -21.30
N GLU A 354 40.52 6.29 -21.16
CA GLU A 354 40.44 7.34 -20.15
C GLU A 354 40.16 6.74 -18.77
N PHE A 355 39.19 5.82 -18.72
CA PHE A 355 38.82 5.12 -17.49
C PHE A 355 39.95 4.23 -16.94
N ALA A 356 40.65 3.51 -17.81
CA ALA A 356 41.83 2.72 -17.43
C ALA A 356 42.95 3.61 -16.84
N ARG A 357 43.14 4.82 -17.39
CA ARG A 357 44.13 5.77 -16.88
C ARG A 357 43.75 6.30 -15.50
N GLU A 358 42.48 6.65 -15.29
CA GLU A 358 41.96 7.10 -13.99
C GLU A 358 42.18 6.04 -12.90
N MET A 359 41.82 4.77 -13.19
CA MET A 359 42.05 3.67 -12.23
C MET A 359 43.53 3.47 -11.87
N VAL A 360 44.42 3.54 -12.86
CA VAL A 360 45.87 3.42 -12.61
C VAL A 360 46.35 4.54 -11.69
N THR A 361 45.85 5.76 -11.88
CA THR A 361 46.23 6.92 -11.06
C THR A 361 45.65 6.89 -9.65
N GLU A 362 44.40 6.46 -9.48
CA GLU A 362 43.74 6.47 -8.17
C GLU A 362 44.10 5.25 -7.32
N ALA A 363 44.12 4.05 -7.91
CA ALA A 363 44.34 2.81 -7.18
C ALA A 363 45.82 2.39 -7.11
N THR A 364 46.72 3.09 -7.81
CA THR A 364 48.15 2.75 -7.92
C THR A 364 48.41 1.33 -8.42
N VAL A 365 47.58 0.87 -9.36
CA VAL A 365 47.60 -0.48 -9.92
C VAL A 365 48.26 -0.48 -11.31
N SER A 366 48.83 -1.60 -11.75
CA SER A 366 49.37 -1.74 -13.11
C SER A 366 48.27 -1.62 -14.17
N VAL A 367 48.63 -1.17 -15.39
CA VAL A 367 47.68 -1.01 -16.50
C VAL A 367 46.96 -2.32 -16.84
N GLU A 368 47.68 -3.45 -16.79
CA GLU A 368 47.12 -4.77 -17.06
C GLU A 368 46.09 -5.17 -16.00
N SER A 369 46.41 -4.97 -14.72
CA SER A 369 45.47 -5.25 -13.64
C SER A 369 44.26 -4.31 -13.67
N ALA A 370 44.43 -3.03 -14.03
CA ALA A 370 43.32 -2.10 -14.22
C ALA A 370 42.35 -2.56 -15.33
N ASN A 371 42.88 -2.98 -16.49
CA ASN A 371 42.07 -3.50 -17.60
C ASN A 371 41.26 -4.75 -17.19
N VAL A 372 41.87 -5.66 -16.42
CA VAL A 372 41.19 -6.87 -15.91
C VAL A 372 40.07 -6.50 -14.94
N ILE A 373 40.30 -5.54 -14.04
CA ILE A 373 39.30 -5.07 -13.08
C ILE A 373 38.11 -4.46 -13.81
N ILE A 374 38.35 -3.56 -14.77
CA ILE A 374 37.30 -2.91 -15.58
C ILE A 374 36.46 -3.96 -16.32
N LEU A 375 37.12 -4.86 -17.05
CA LEU A 375 36.42 -5.90 -17.81
C LEU A 375 35.59 -6.79 -16.90
N SER A 376 36.15 -7.24 -15.77
CA SER A 376 35.45 -8.09 -14.82
C SER A 376 34.22 -7.41 -14.22
N THR A 377 34.30 -6.12 -13.92
CA THR A 377 33.19 -5.31 -13.38
C THR A 377 32.09 -5.14 -14.41
N MET A 378 32.44 -4.86 -15.67
CA MET A 378 31.46 -4.75 -16.76
C MET A 378 30.73 -6.06 -17.02
N VAL A 379 31.46 -7.18 -17.08
CA VAL A 379 30.88 -8.51 -17.29
C VAL A 379 29.95 -8.87 -16.14
N LEU A 380 30.34 -8.57 -14.90
CA LEU A 380 29.51 -8.78 -13.72
C LEU A 380 28.22 -7.95 -13.78
N ASN A 381 28.31 -6.65 -14.10
CA ASN A 381 27.15 -5.77 -14.23
C ASN A 381 26.20 -6.23 -15.34
N PHE A 382 26.75 -6.65 -16.49
CA PHE A 382 25.94 -7.19 -17.58
C PHE A 382 25.23 -8.49 -17.19
N ALA A 383 25.91 -9.37 -16.46
CA ALA A 383 25.30 -10.60 -15.94
C ALA A 383 24.17 -10.31 -14.94
N ILE A 384 24.36 -9.33 -14.05
CA ILE A 384 23.33 -8.87 -13.11
C ILE A 384 22.10 -8.38 -13.87
N VAL A 385 22.27 -7.54 -14.89
CA VAL A 385 21.15 -7.05 -15.73
C VAL A 385 20.36 -8.19 -16.37
N ILE A 386 21.03 -9.19 -16.94
CA ILE A 386 20.37 -10.36 -17.52
C ILE A 386 19.57 -11.12 -16.46
N ILE A 387 20.17 -11.34 -15.30
CA ILE A 387 19.53 -12.04 -14.18
C ILE A 387 18.30 -11.27 -13.70
N GLU A 388 18.39 -9.95 -13.51
CA GLU A 388 17.28 -9.11 -13.06
C GLU A 388 16.11 -9.13 -14.05
N LEU A 389 16.38 -8.98 -15.35
CA LEU A 389 15.35 -9.03 -16.39
C LEU A 389 14.68 -10.41 -16.46
N ALA A 390 15.47 -11.49 -16.37
CA ALA A 390 14.94 -12.85 -16.35
C ALA A 390 14.06 -13.09 -15.10
N LEU A 391 14.52 -12.68 -13.92
CA LEU A 391 13.76 -12.81 -12.68
C LEU A 391 12.49 -11.94 -12.71
N ALA A 392 12.54 -10.72 -13.27
CA ALA A 392 11.37 -9.84 -13.42
C ALA A 392 10.30 -10.49 -14.31
N GLY A 393 10.71 -11.12 -15.41
CA GLY A 393 9.80 -11.89 -16.28
C GLY A 393 9.14 -13.07 -15.55
N VAL A 394 9.89 -13.78 -14.70
CA VAL A 394 9.36 -14.89 -13.88
C VAL A 394 8.48 -14.37 -12.73
N LEU A 395 8.77 -13.19 -12.19
CA LEU A 395 7.96 -12.53 -11.16
C LEU A 395 6.57 -12.16 -11.68
N LEU A 396 6.47 -11.66 -12.93
CA LEU A 396 5.18 -11.36 -13.56
C LEU A 396 4.27 -12.60 -13.70
N ARG A 397 4.86 -13.80 -13.72
CA ARG A 397 4.13 -15.09 -13.67
C ARG A 397 3.73 -15.50 -12.24
N GLY A 398 4.08 -14.69 -11.24
CA GLY A 398 3.77 -14.79 -9.80
C GLY A 398 4.62 -15.78 -9.01
N SER A 399 5.91 -15.89 -9.33
CA SER A 399 6.85 -16.71 -8.55
C SER A 399 7.38 -15.97 -7.32
N ASN A 400 7.07 -16.48 -6.11
CA ASN A 400 7.63 -15.93 -4.87
C ASN A 400 9.17 -16.07 -4.79
N ARG A 401 9.75 -17.13 -5.37
CA ARG A 401 11.22 -17.30 -5.38
C ARG A 401 11.90 -16.20 -6.19
N ALA A 402 11.35 -15.87 -7.36
CA ALA A 402 11.86 -14.78 -8.18
C ALA A 402 11.78 -13.44 -7.46
N ARG A 403 10.67 -13.18 -6.74
CA ARG A 403 10.50 -12.00 -5.89
C ARG A 403 11.61 -11.87 -4.85
N ILE A 404 11.85 -12.92 -4.05
CA ILE A 404 12.87 -12.91 -3.00
C ILE A 404 14.28 -12.77 -3.58
N MET A 405 14.57 -13.40 -4.72
CA MET A 405 15.86 -13.25 -5.40
C MET A 405 16.08 -11.82 -5.91
N LEU A 406 15.06 -11.19 -6.49
CA LEU A 406 15.13 -9.78 -6.92
C LEU A 406 15.36 -8.86 -5.72
N LEU A 407 14.68 -9.09 -4.60
CA LEU A 407 14.91 -8.33 -3.36
C LEU A 407 16.36 -8.47 -2.89
N ALA A 408 16.93 -9.67 -2.95
CA ALA A 408 18.32 -9.92 -2.56
C ALA A 408 19.32 -9.23 -3.49
N VAL A 409 19.15 -9.35 -4.81
CA VAL A 409 20.02 -8.72 -5.81
C VAL A 409 19.96 -7.20 -5.66
N ALA A 410 18.77 -6.59 -5.66
CA ALA A 410 18.63 -5.14 -5.51
C ALA A 410 19.21 -4.64 -4.17
N SER A 411 19.07 -5.40 -3.07
CA SER A 411 19.67 -5.04 -1.78
C SER A 411 21.19 -5.11 -1.81
N ALA A 412 21.78 -6.11 -2.47
CA ALA A 412 23.21 -6.22 -2.65
C ALA A 412 23.76 -5.08 -3.51
N THR A 413 23.04 -4.69 -4.57
CA THR A 413 23.37 -3.53 -5.41
C THR A 413 23.37 -2.24 -4.59
N ILE A 414 22.34 -1.99 -3.78
CA ILE A 414 22.28 -0.83 -2.88
C ILE A 414 23.50 -0.76 -1.95
N ILE A 415 23.89 -1.89 -1.34
CA ILE A 415 25.05 -1.94 -0.44
C ILE A 415 26.34 -1.62 -1.20
N THR A 416 26.52 -2.23 -2.38
CA THR A 416 27.73 -2.06 -3.20
C THR A 416 27.86 -0.62 -3.70
N GLU A 417 26.80 -0.06 -4.27
CA GLU A 417 26.75 1.34 -4.72
C GLU A 417 26.98 2.33 -3.56
N SER A 418 26.38 2.05 -2.39
CA SER A 418 26.56 2.88 -1.20
C SER A 418 28.01 2.89 -0.70
N LEU A 419 28.70 1.75 -0.73
CA LEU A 419 30.10 1.65 -0.35
C LEU A 419 31.00 2.45 -1.29
N SER A 420 30.75 2.40 -2.59
CA SER A 420 31.50 3.17 -3.60
C SER A 420 31.43 4.69 -3.35
N ILE A 421 30.27 5.21 -2.92
CA ILE A 421 30.10 6.64 -2.61
C ILE A 421 30.87 7.06 -1.35
N THR A 422 31.13 6.15 -0.42
CA THR A 422 31.84 6.49 0.83
C THR A 422 33.35 6.64 0.69
N VAL A 423 33.94 6.22 -0.44
CA VAL A 423 35.40 6.09 -0.62
C VAL A 423 36.02 7.15 -1.56
N GLY A 424 35.24 7.83 -2.40
CA GLY A 424 35.75 8.70 -3.49
C GLY A 424 35.56 10.21 -3.33
N ARG A 425 36.29 11.01 -4.13
CA ARG A 425 36.06 12.46 -4.31
C ARG A 425 34.97 12.74 -5.36
N ILE A 426 34.22 13.81 -5.11
CA ILE A 426 32.90 14.12 -5.70
C ILE A 426 32.99 14.56 -7.16
N ASN A 427 32.24 13.90 -8.05
CA ASN A 427 32.08 14.27 -9.47
C ASN A 427 30.63 14.01 -9.96
N MET A 428 30.32 14.41 -11.21
CA MET A 428 28.99 14.22 -11.82
C MET A 428 28.55 12.75 -11.90
N ALA A 429 29.48 11.80 -11.88
CA ALA A 429 29.17 10.37 -11.88
C ALA A 429 28.48 9.92 -10.57
N MET A 430 28.72 10.60 -9.44
CA MET A 430 28.00 10.31 -8.19
C MET A 430 26.52 10.68 -8.23
N ALA A 431 26.13 11.72 -8.99
CA ALA A 431 24.72 12.08 -9.14
C ALA A 431 23.91 10.92 -9.75
N PHE A 432 24.51 10.21 -10.69
CA PHE A 432 23.91 9.03 -11.31
C PHE A 432 23.79 7.86 -10.32
N LEU A 433 24.82 7.62 -9.50
CA LEU A 433 24.78 6.59 -8.45
C LEU A 433 23.66 6.86 -7.42
N PHE A 434 23.44 8.10 -7.01
CA PHE A 434 22.32 8.44 -6.11
C PHE A 434 20.96 8.10 -6.71
N VAL A 435 20.77 8.38 -8.00
CA VAL A 435 19.54 8.02 -8.71
C VAL A 435 19.38 6.50 -8.77
N MET A 436 20.45 5.76 -9.08
CA MET A 436 20.41 4.29 -9.13
C MET A 436 20.08 3.68 -7.78
N ILE A 437 20.73 4.12 -6.70
CA ILE A 437 20.42 3.70 -5.33
C ILE A 437 18.95 3.98 -5.01
N GLY A 438 18.45 5.18 -5.36
CA GLY A 438 17.05 5.55 -5.17
C GLY A 438 16.08 4.63 -5.90
N ILE A 439 16.37 4.26 -7.15
CA ILE A 439 15.54 3.34 -7.93
C ILE A 439 15.59 1.92 -7.33
N HIS A 440 16.75 1.41 -6.95
CA HIS A 440 16.86 0.10 -6.32
C HIS A 440 16.11 0.05 -4.98
N ILE A 441 16.20 1.09 -4.16
CA ILE A 441 15.41 1.21 -2.92
C ILE A 441 13.92 1.12 -3.23
N MET A 442 13.45 1.85 -4.26
CA MET A 442 12.06 1.82 -4.70
C MET A 442 11.63 0.40 -5.15
N VAL A 443 12.49 -0.32 -5.88
CA VAL A 443 12.26 -1.72 -6.28
C VAL A 443 12.10 -2.62 -5.06
N VAL A 444 13.01 -2.51 -4.07
CA VAL A 444 12.91 -3.28 -2.82
C VAL A 444 11.62 -2.94 -2.07
N MET A 445 11.22 -1.67 -2.03
CA MET A 445 9.98 -1.23 -1.41
C MET A 445 8.73 -1.82 -2.08
N LEU A 446 8.67 -1.79 -3.41
CA LEU A 446 7.52 -2.27 -4.18
C LEU A 446 7.36 -3.78 -4.07
N PHE A 447 8.46 -4.53 -4.16
CA PHE A 447 8.42 -6.00 -4.08
C PHE A 447 8.31 -6.56 -2.65
N SER A 448 8.65 -5.76 -1.63
CA SER A 448 8.38 -6.09 -0.22
C SER A 448 6.96 -5.73 0.24
N SER A 449 6.16 -5.10 -0.62
CA SER A 449 4.77 -4.72 -0.30
C SER A 449 3.86 -5.94 -0.08
N ASP A 450 2.82 -5.76 0.74
CA ASP A 450 1.85 -6.82 1.00
C ASP A 450 1.16 -7.27 -0.29
N ALA A 451 0.79 -6.34 -1.18
CA ALA A 451 0.19 -6.66 -2.47
C ALA A 451 1.09 -7.58 -3.32
N ALA A 452 2.40 -7.32 -3.36
CA ALA A 452 3.35 -8.17 -4.06
C ALA A 452 3.52 -9.56 -3.40
N ARG A 453 3.45 -9.61 -2.06
CA ARG A 453 3.44 -10.88 -1.30
C ARG A 453 2.19 -11.68 -1.61
N PHE A 454 1.01 -11.07 -1.52
CA PHE A 454 -0.28 -11.70 -1.80
C PHE A 454 -0.33 -12.28 -3.21
N PHE A 455 0.13 -11.54 -4.23
CA PHE A 455 0.14 -12.02 -5.61
C PHE A 455 1.07 -13.21 -5.86
N THR A 456 2.20 -13.27 -5.14
CA THR A 456 3.23 -14.30 -5.34
C THR A 456 3.07 -15.50 -4.42
N ASP A 457 2.30 -15.37 -3.34
CA ASP A 457 1.97 -16.48 -2.47
C ASP A 457 0.90 -17.37 -3.12
N LYS A 458 1.19 -18.68 -3.17
CA LYS A 458 0.28 -19.69 -3.71
C LYS A 458 -0.99 -19.87 -2.87
N ARG A 459 -1.08 -19.20 -1.71
CA ARG A 459 -2.26 -19.21 -0.83
C ARG A 459 -3.46 -18.43 -1.40
N PHE A 460 -3.22 -17.50 -2.31
CA PHE A 460 -4.24 -16.58 -2.87
C PHE A 460 -4.52 -16.83 -4.37
N ARG A 461 -4.06 -17.97 -4.89
CA ARG A 461 -4.42 -18.53 -6.20
C ARG A 461 -5.22 -19.80 -5.98
#